data_AF-A0AA90HBN5-F1
#
_entry.id   AF-A0AA90HBN5-F1
#
_cell.length_a   1.000
_cell.length_b   1.000
_cell.length_c   1.000
_cell.angle_alpha   90.00
_cell.angle_beta   90.00
_cell.angle_gamma   90.00
#
_symmetry.space_group_name_H-M   'P 1'
#
loop_
_entity.id
_entity.type
_entity.pdbx_description
1 polymer ?
#
loop_
_entity_poly.entity_id
_entity_poly.type
_entity_poly.pdbx_seq_one_letter_code
_entity_poly.pdbx_strand_id
1 'polypeptide(L)'
;MGEAEERPGYYADPLFTEPPQQKRQTPDYYAEPLFTELPHQADRTPAWPVEELFYELPMPSQTVSALCSATDAPPDMPLRQQVAGYSGKTWEEFVWEWAESLKKERYVTVVGLGGSYDHGADVAAFLTSRKTDGPWHCYQAKCYAKAIIPAVAYPEIFKIIWAVAVGKYSVFPERYWFVAPKVSPALKQILARPDQLKAEFLAWVEDNALKLTHQYGDAALQRTITLAQSLHFSCFDAPETEKVLEQHAKSRYHAARFRRPLPDRPPAEETPPHIEEHETPYIQKMLDVYGERHGASVSTLEQVKKHPEAKANLQNQREAFYRAEQLRTFCRDSVPPGTYAWLQKAVYSGVKEVEEDDHMTGWARLKAVVNTAQLMHLGSNQLIDKVEPDDRKGICHQLANDGKLTWVRKGVPWNR
;
A
#
# COMPACT_ATOMS: atom_id res chain seq x y z
N MET A 1 61.84 50.13 8.11
CA MET A 1 61.66 50.22 9.57
C MET A 1 60.80 49.04 10.01
N GLY A 2 61.37 48.15 10.82
CA GLY A 2 60.64 47.27 11.73
C GLY A 2 60.03 45.99 11.15
N GLU A 3 60.83 44.92 11.11
CA GLU A 3 60.42 43.51 11.13
C GLU A 3 59.78 43.13 12.49
N ALA A 4 58.92 42.11 12.49
CA ALA A 4 58.93 41.04 13.51
C ALA A 4 57.99 39.88 13.10
N GLU A 5 58.60 38.74 12.78
CA GLU A 5 58.03 37.39 12.87
C GLU A 5 57.75 37.01 14.33
N GLU A 6 56.81 36.07 14.55
CA GLU A 6 57.02 34.87 15.39
C GLU A 6 55.75 33.98 15.45
N ARG A 7 55.87 32.74 14.96
CA ARG A 7 55.30 31.51 15.56
C ARG A 7 56.50 30.73 16.16
N PRO A 8 56.43 29.57 16.85
CA PRO A 8 55.31 28.66 17.20
C PRO A 8 55.42 28.00 18.63
N GLY A 9 54.52 27.08 18.96
CA GLY A 9 54.74 26.00 19.95
C GLY A 9 53.50 25.67 20.78
N TYR A 10 53.22 24.44 21.24
CA TYR A 10 53.81 23.11 21.05
C TYR A 10 52.75 22.08 21.54
N TYR A 11 52.92 20.83 21.08
CA TYR A 11 52.21 19.58 21.39
C TYR A 11 51.77 19.29 22.85
N ALA A 12 50.66 18.55 23.04
CA ALA A 12 50.64 17.20 23.65
C ALA A 12 49.20 16.62 23.80
N ASP A 13 48.96 15.49 23.11
CA ASP A 13 48.15 14.32 23.56
C ASP A 13 49.17 13.38 24.30
N PRO A 14 48.87 12.31 25.08
CA PRO A 14 47.59 11.60 25.25
C PRO A 14 47.34 10.85 26.61
N LEU A 15 46.23 10.09 26.67
CA LEU A 15 46.00 8.82 27.40
C LEU A 15 45.66 8.76 28.93
N PHE A 16 44.86 7.72 29.25
CA PHE A 16 44.66 6.98 30.53
C PHE A 16 43.75 7.66 31.60
N THR A 17 42.77 7.04 32.28
CA THR A 17 42.23 5.65 32.35
C THR A 17 40.95 5.66 33.21
N GLU A 18 40.01 4.73 32.95
CA GLU A 18 39.01 4.29 33.94
C GLU A 18 39.64 3.42 35.05
N PRO A 19 39.05 3.40 36.26
CA PRO A 19 39.16 2.25 37.16
C PRO A 19 37.80 1.69 37.65
N PRO A 20 37.79 0.48 38.24
CA PRO A 20 36.74 -0.52 38.04
C PRO A 20 35.73 -0.62 39.20
N GLN A 21 34.51 -1.09 38.92
CA GLN A 21 33.55 -1.52 39.94
C GLN A 21 33.71 -3.02 40.27
N GLN A 22 34.01 -3.28 41.54
CA GLN A 22 34.18 -4.59 42.15
C GLN A 22 32.84 -5.13 42.69
N LYS A 23 32.60 -6.43 42.45
CA LYS A 23 31.59 -7.26 43.12
C LYS A 23 31.90 -7.45 44.61
N ARG A 24 30.82 -7.55 45.41
CA ARG A 24 30.56 -8.29 46.68
C ARG A 24 29.59 -7.40 47.48
N GLN A 25 28.62 -7.83 48.27
CA GLN A 25 28.13 -9.10 48.81
C GLN A 25 26.84 -8.72 49.58
N THR A 26 25.87 -9.62 49.72
CA THR A 26 24.71 -9.46 50.61
C THR A 26 25.10 -9.56 52.08
N PRO A 27 24.22 -9.09 52.99
CA PRO A 27 23.77 -9.99 54.06
C PRO A 27 22.25 -9.99 54.31
N ASP A 28 21.78 -11.17 54.70
CA ASP A 28 20.44 -11.55 55.15
C ASP A 28 19.95 -10.80 56.41
N TYR A 29 18.63 -10.78 56.66
CA TYR A 29 18.02 -11.43 57.86
C TYR A 29 16.48 -11.24 57.98
N TYR A 30 15.84 -12.32 58.50
CA TYR A 30 14.47 -12.52 59.05
C TYR A 30 13.29 -12.59 58.05
N ALA A 31 12.35 -13.55 58.11
CA ALA A 31 12.12 -14.78 58.87
C ALA A 31 10.93 -15.53 58.24
N GLU A 32 10.94 -16.87 58.24
CA GLU A 32 9.73 -17.69 57.98
C GLU A 32 8.78 -17.71 59.20
N PRO A 33 7.55 -18.21 59.03
CA PRO A 33 7.33 -19.56 59.57
C PRO A 33 6.50 -20.50 58.66
N LEU A 34 7.06 -21.69 58.45
CA LEU A 34 6.48 -23.02 58.75
C LEU A 34 4.98 -23.23 58.47
N PHE A 35 4.68 -24.06 57.46
CA PHE A 35 3.64 -25.08 57.58
C PHE A 35 4.00 -26.34 56.78
N THR A 36 4.58 -27.28 57.52
CA THR A 36 4.37 -28.75 57.54
C THR A 36 4.00 -29.48 56.24
N GLU A 37 4.90 -30.34 55.77
CA GLU A 37 4.62 -31.41 54.80
C GLU A 37 3.88 -32.61 55.41
N LEU A 38 3.07 -33.28 54.55
CA LEU A 38 2.85 -34.73 54.36
C LEU A 38 1.35 -35.13 54.33
N PRO A 39 0.92 -36.19 53.60
CA PRO A 39 1.64 -37.05 52.63
C PRO A 39 0.94 -37.18 51.26
N HIS A 40 1.70 -37.67 50.27
CA HIS A 40 1.24 -38.11 48.95
C HIS A 40 0.02 -39.04 49.02
N GLN A 41 -1.14 -38.55 48.55
CA GLN A 41 -2.21 -39.39 48.04
C GLN A 41 -2.31 -39.19 46.53
N ALA A 42 -2.12 -40.29 45.81
CA ALA A 42 -2.31 -40.38 44.38
C ALA A 42 -3.80 -40.24 44.07
N ASP A 43 -4.25 -39.01 43.82
CA ASP A 43 -5.60 -38.76 43.32
C ASP A 43 -5.57 -38.79 41.79
N ARG A 44 -6.15 -39.86 41.24
CA ARG A 44 -6.35 -40.03 39.80
C ARG A 44 -7.48 -39.11 39.38
N THR A 45 -7.16 -37.88 39.01
CA THR A 45 -8.05 -37.09 38.18
C THR A 45 -8.12 -37.74 36.79
N PRO A 46 -9.31 -37.96 36.19
CA PRO A 46 -9.39 -38.32 34.80
C PRO A 46 -8.83 -37.12 34.02
N ALA A 47 -7.68 -37.31 33.39
CA ALA A 47 -7.17 -36.37 32.41
C ALA A 47 -8.17 -36.37 31.25
N TRP A 48 -9.06 -35.38 31.23
CA TRP A 48 -9.75 -35.02 30.00
C TRP A 48 -8.64 -34.68 29.00
N PRO A 49 -8.59 -35.30 27.81
CA PRO A 49 -7.68 -34.84 26.79
C PRO A 49 -8.04 -33.38 26.54
N VAL A 50 -7.12 -32.47 26.86
CA VAL A 50 -7.22 -31.08 26.41
C VAL A 50 -6.94 -31.13 24.91
N GLU A 51 -7.96 -31.49 24.15
CA GLU A 51 -7.95 -31.28 22.72
C GLU A 51 -7.95 -29.76 22.55
N GLU A 52 -6.84 -29.19 22.08
CA GLU A 52 -6.72 -27.77 21.78
C GLU A 52 -7.74 -27.40 20.70
N LEU A 53 -8.92 -26.98 21.13
CA LEU A 53 -10.06 -26.72 20.26
C LEU A 53 -10.03 -25.35 19.59
N PHE A 54 -8.98 -24.56 19.81
CA PHE A 54 -8.84 -23.23 19.22
C PHE A 54 -7.38 -22.97 18.86
N TYR A 55 -7.12 -22.79 17.57
CA TYR A 55 -5.82 -22.39 17.03
C TYR A 55 -5.26 -21.18 17.80
N GLU A 56 -3.94 -21.16 18.03
CA GLU A 56 -3.24 -19.96 18.48
C GLU A 56 -3.63 -18.77 17.61
N LEU A 57 -4.26 -17.76 18.22
CA LEU A 57 -4.58 -16.53 17.52
C LEU A 57 -3.25 -15.93 17.02
N PRO A 58 -3.12 -15.64 15.70
CA PRO A 58 -1.91 -15.02 15.21
C PRO A 58 -1.71 -13.70 15.96
N MET A 59 -0.47 -13.45 16.40
CA MET A 59 -0.06 -12.17 16.97
C MET A 59 -0.64 -11.05 16.10
N PRO A 60 -1.33 -10.05 16.69
CA PRO A 60 -1.99 -9.01 15.92
C PRO A 60 -0.99 -8.42 14.93
N SER A 61 -1.25 -8.64 13.64
CA SER A 61 -0.45 -8.03 12.59
C SER A 61 -0.57 -6.52 12.75
N GLN A 62 0.51 -5.86 13.16
CA GLN A 62 0.63 -4.41 13.09
C GLN A 62 0.81 -3.98 11.62
N THR A 63 -0.07 -4.43 10.74
CA THR A 63 -0.35 -3.64 9.55
C THR A 63 -1.19 -2.49 10.05
N VAL A 64 -0.53 -1.35 10.26
CA VAL A 64 -1.19 -0.10 10.60
C VAL A 64 -2.05 0.28 9.40
N SER A 65 -3.25 -0.29 9.32
CA SER A 65 -4.28 0.20 8.42
C SER A 65 -4.67 1.54 9.00
N ALA A 66 -4.25 2.63 8.36
CA ALA A 66 -4.57 3.97 8.79
C ALA A 66 -6.09 4.17 8.71
N LEU A 67 -6.80 3.80 9.79
CA LEU A 67 -8.12 4.30 10.11
C LEU A 67 -7.97 5.82 10.27
N CYS A 68 -8.50 6.57 9.31
CA CYS A 68 -8.48 8.02 9.34
C CYS A 68 -9.92 8.53 9.42
N SER A 69 -10.30 8.99 10.60
CA SER A 69 -11.40 9.92 10.82
C SER A 69 -11.01 11.30 10.27
N ALA A 70 -11.87 11.89 9.45
CA ALA A 70 -11.67 13.20 8.81
C ALA A 70 -11.94 14.40 9.74
N THR A 71 -11.72 14.29 11.05
CA THR A 71 -12.16 15.32 12.02
C THR A 71 -11.05 16.12 12.69
N ASP A 72 -9.78 15.88 12.38
CA ASP A 72 -8.69 16.80 12.79
C ASP A 72 -7.71 16.96 11.63
N ALA A 73 -8.03 17.87 10.71
CA ALA A 73 -7.07 18.32 9.71
C ALA A 73 -5.93 19.04 10.45
N PRO A 74 -4.68 18.54 10.44
CA PRO A 74 -3.55 19.31 10.93
C PRO A 74 -3.45 20.62 10.13
N PRO A 75 -2.83 21.69 10.69
CA PRO A 75 -2.75 22.99 10.02
C PRO A 75 -2.27 22.80 8.57
N ASP A 76 -2.93 23.50 7.63
CA ASP A 76 -2.87 23.35 6.17
C ASP A 76 -1.45 23.58 5.63
N MET A 77 -0.56 22.65 5.96
CA MET A 77 0.82 22.65 5.55
C MET A 77 0.82 22.42 4.05
N PRO A 78 1.48 23.28 3.24
CA PRO A 78 1.57 23.08 1.81
C PRO A 78 2.09 21.68 1.47
N LEU A 79 1.52 21.02 0.47
CA LEU A 79 1.88 19.64 0.11
C LEU A 79 3.39 19.45 -0.08
N ARG A 80 4.06 20.45 -0.66
CA ARG A 80 5.52 20.46 -0.81
C ARG A 80 6.26 20.33 0.53
N GLN A 81 5.79 21.02 1.56
CA GLN A 81 6.39 20.97 2.89
C GLN A 81 6.10 19.63 3.57
N GLN A 82 4.91 19.06 3.35
CA GLN A 82 4.58 17.72 3.85
C GLN A 82 5.53 16.66 3.27
N VAL A 83 5.70 16.63 1.95
CA VAL A 83 6.57 15.63 1.30
C VAL A 83 8.06 15.85 1.57
N ALA A 84 8.48 17.09 1.83
CA ALA A 84 9.86 17.39 2.24
C ALA A 84 10.21 16.84 3.63
N GLY A 85 9.20 16.51 4.45
CA GLY A 85 9.37 15.88 5.76
C GLY A 85 9.38 14.34 5.73
N TYR A 86 9.25 13.71 4.56
CA TYR A 86 9.21 12.26 4.44
C TYR A 86 10.55 11.60 4.76
N SER A 87 10.50 10.40 5.36
CA SER A 87 11.64 9.50 5.40
C SER A 87 12.03 9.06 3.98
N GLY A 88 13.27 8.57 3.79
CA GLY A 88 13.71 8.04 2.49
C GLY A 88 12.76 6.98 1.93
N LYS A 89 12.37 6.01 2.77
CA LYS A 89 11.41 4.96 2.39
C LYS A 89 10.04 5.52 2.02
N THR A 90 9.49 6.43 2.83
CA THR A 90 8.19 7.05 2.54
C THR A 90 8.22 7.88 1.26
N TRP A 91 9.35 8.50 0.94
CA TRP A 91 9.55 9.21 -0.31
C TRP A 91 9.65 8.26 -1.50
N GLU A 92 10.37 7.14 -1.40
CA GLU A 92 10.39 6.09 -2.44
C GLU A 92 8.99 5.54 -2.73
N GLU A 93 8.19 5.26 -1.69
CA GLU A 93 6.79 4.85 -1.83
C GLU A 93 5.96 5.91 -2.57
N PHE A 94 6.13 7.20 -2.24
CA PHE A 94 5.46 8.30 -2.94
C PHE A 94 5.88 8.41 -4.42
N VAL A 95 7.17 8.22 -4.72
CA VAL A 95 7.66 8.21 -6.11
C VAL A 95 7.09 7.02 -6.88
N TRP A 96 6.96 5.86 -6.24
CA TRP A 96 6.29 4.70 -6.83
C TRP A 96 4.81 4.97 -7.10
N GLU A 97 4.07 5.54 -6.14
CA GLU A 97 2.66 5.92 -6.33
C GLU A 97 2.48 6.90 -7.48
N TRP A 98 3.38 7.88 -7.61
CA TRP A 98 3.40 8.80 -8.74
C TRP A 98 3.67 8.06 -10.06
N ALA A 99 4.69 7.22 -10.14
CA ALA A 99 4.99 6.46 -11.36
C ALA A 99 3.84 5.50 -11.75
N GLU A 100 3.22 4.82 -10.79
CA GLU A 100 2.06 3.94 -11.01
C GLU A 100 0.84 4.75 -11.50
N SER A 101 0.66 6.00 -11.05
CA SER A 101 -0.42 6.86 -11.55
C SER A 101 -0.32 7.15 -13.04
N LEU A 102 0.90 7.16 -13.59
CA LEU A 102 1.16 7.40 -15.02
C LEU A 102 1.01 6.13 -15.87
N LYS A 103 0.78 4.97 -15.25
CA LYS A 103 0.73 3.67 -15.94
C LYS A 103 -0.35 3.59 -17.00
N LYS A 104 -1.56 4.06 -16.69
CA LYS A 104 -2.70 4.07 -17.65
C LYS A 104 -2.35 4.80 -18.96
N GLU A 105 -1.45 5.78 -18.90
CA GLU A 105 -1.06 6.60 -20.06
C GLU A 105 0.25 6.15 -20.71
N ARG A 106 1.19 5.56 -19.96
CA ARG A 106 2.59 5.45 -20.41
C ARG A 106 3.29 4.12 -20.16
N TYR A 107 2.83 3.29 -19.22
CA TYR A 107 3.61 2.14 -18.75
C TYR A 107 2.81 0.85 -18.73
N VAL A 108 3.48 -0.27 -19.06
CA VAL A 108 2.91 -1.61 -18.91
C VAL A 108 2.98 -2.03 -17.45
N THR A 109 4.07 -1.72 -16.75
CA THR A 109 4.30 -2.12 -15.35
C THR A 109 5.26 -1.15 -14.68
N VAL A 110 5.03 -0.87 -13.40
CA VAL A 110 5.93 -0.09 -12.54
C VAL A 110 6.30 -0.95 -11.33
N VAL A 111 7.59 -0.99 -10.99
CA VAL A 111 8.13 -1.80 -9.89
C VAL A 111 9.00 -0.92 -8.99
N GLY A 112 8.76 -0.98 -7.68
CA GLY A 112 9.73 -0.50 -6.70
C GLY A 112 10.84 -1.52 -6.55
N LEU A 113 12.07 -1.12 -6.84
CA LEU A 113 13.28 -1.95 -6.77
C LEU A 113 14.10 -1.71 -5.49
N GLY A 114 13.78 -0.65 -4.74
CA GLY A 114 14.55 -0.10 -3.62
C GLY A 114 15.19 -1.12 -2.65
N GLY A 115 16.31 -0.73 -2.06
CA GLY A 115 17.13 -1.57 -1.18
C GLY A 115 18.48 -1.92 -1.80
N SER A 116 19.22 -2.87 -1.20
CA SER A 116 20.61 -3.18 -1.57
C SER A 116 20.83 -3.70 -3.00
N TYR A 117 19.76 -3.99 -3.74
CA TYR A 117 19.78 -4.54 -5.10
C TYR A 117 19.24 -3.56 -6.16
N ASP A 118 19.00 -2.29 -5.80
CA ASP A 118 18.46 -1.26 -6.70
C ASP A 118 19.40 -0.91 -7.88
N HIS A 119 20.71 -1.13 -7.70
CA HIS A 119 21.77 -0.78 -8.64
C HIS A 119 21.63 0.63 -9.25
N GLY A 120 21.13 1.59 -8.46
CA GLY A 120 20.87 2.97 -8.91
C GLY A 120 19.50 3.20 -9.58
N ALA A 121 18.50 2.38 -9.25
CA ALA A 121 17.11 2.60 -9.67
C ALA A 121 16.15 2.25 -8.53
N ASP A 122 15.54 3.26 -7.88
CA ASP A 122 14.61 2.99 -6.76
C ASP A 122 13.23 2.54 -7.28
N VAL A 123 12.77 3.14 -8.38
CA VAL A 123 11.56 2.74 -9.09
C VAL A 123 11.85 2.63 -10.59
N ALA A 124 11.46 1.50 -11.18
CA ALA A 124 11.55 1.23 -12.61
C ALA A 124 10.16 1.18 -13.24
N ALA A 125 9.96 1.96 -14.30
CA ALA A 125 8.72 1.95 -15.09
C ALA A 125 9.00 1.42 -16.50
N PHE A 126 8.34 0.32 -16.84
CA PHE A 126 8.58 -0.41 -18.09
C PHE A 126 7.59 -0.01 -19.17
N LEU A 127 8.11 0.36 -20.35
CA LEU A 127 7.30 0.71 -21.51
C LEU A 127 6.86 -0.55 -22.28
N THR A 128 7.50 -1.70 -22.02
CA THR A 128 7.21 -2.98 -22.69
C THR A 128 7.19 -4.13 -21.70
N SER A 129 6.62 -5.27 -22.11
CA SER A 129 6.66 -6.51 -21.33
C SER A 129 8.07 -7.10 -21.15
N ARG A 130 9.07 -6.62 -21.91
CA ARG A 130 10.48 -7.04 -21.78
C ARG A 130 11.20 -6.40 -20.60
N LYS A 131 10.54 -5.53 -19.82
CA LYS A 131 11.09 -4.91 -18.60
C LYS A 131 12.45 -4.23 -18.87
N THR A 132 13.49 -4.52 -18.07
CA THR A 132 14.84 -3.98 -18.22
C THR A 132 15.60 -4.49 -19.45
N ASP A 133 15.03 -5.48 -20.19
CA ASP A 133 15.52 -5.92 -21.50
C ASP A 133 14.82 -5.17 -22.67
N GLY A 134 13.97 -4.20 -22.35
CA GLY A 134 13.36 -3.27 -23.29
C GLY A 134 13.43 -1.82 -22.79
N PRO A 135 12.80 -0.89 -23.52
CA PRO A 135 12.66 0.50 -23.09
C PRO A 135 12.04 0.64 -21.70
N TRP A 136 12.67 1.44 -20.84
CA TRP A 136 12.23 1.70 -19.47
C TRP A 136 12.70 3.06 -18.96
N HIS A 137 12.03 3.58 -17.93
CA HIS A 137 12.40 4.79 -17.22
C HIS A 137 12.83 4.47 -15.78
N CYS A 138 13.89 5.11 -15.34
CA CYS A 138 14.41 5.05 -13.99
C CYS A 138 13.98 6.29 -13.19
N TYR A 139 13.52 6.07 -11.97
CA TYR A 139 13.25 7.11 -11.00
C TYR A 139 14.14 6.87 -9.77
N GLN A 140 15.11 7.74 -9.56
CA GLN A 140 15.95 7.74 -8.36
C GLN A 140 15.41 8.77 -7.37
N ALA A 141 14.83 8.27 -6.29
CA ALA A 141 14.26 9.01 -5.19
C ALA A 141 15.36 9.46 -4.20
N LYS A 142 15.47 10.77 -3.96
CA LYS A 142 16.38 11.33 -2.94
C LYS A 142 15.65 12.34 -2.06
N CYS A 143 15.38 11.96 -0.81
CA CYS A 143 14.78 12.85 0.19
C CYS A 143 15.83 13.27 1.23
N TYR A 144 16.35 14.49 1.10
CA TYR A 144 17.27 15.09 2.05
C TYR A 144 16.75 16.45 2.53
N ALA A 145 17.21 16.87 3.72
CA ALA A 145 16.87 18.19 4.27
C ALA A 145 17.38 19.34 3.36
N LYS A 146 18.58 19.15 2.80
CA LYS A 146 19.22 20.05 1.83
C LYS A 146 18.88 19.64 0.40
N ALA A 147 18.95 20.60 -0.51
CA ALA A 147 18.73 20.34 -1.93
C ALA A 147 19.80 19.40 -2.50
N ILE A 148 19.41 18.54 -3.45
CA ILE A 148 20.38 17.73 -4.19
C ILE A 148 21.25 18.64 -5.09
N ILE A 149 22.56 18.39 -5.05
CA ILE A 149 23.60 19.12 -5.77
C ILE A 149 24.34 18.19 -6.75
N PRO A 150 25.11 18.71 -7.72
CA PRO A 150 25.83 17.87 -8.67
C PRO A 150 26.71 16.79 -8.03
N ALA A 151 27.42 17.11 -6.93
CA ALA A 151 28.23 16.15 -6.18
C ALA A 151 27.44 14.96 -5.59
N VAL A 152 26.13 15.10 -5.40
CA VAL A 152 25.22 14.02 -4.97
C VAL A 152 24.66 13.26 -6.18
N ALA A 153 24.48 13.94 -7.33
CA ALA A 153 23.98 13.34 -8.55
C ALA A 153 25.02 12.42 -9.23
N TYR A 154 26.29 12.84 -9.31
CA TYR A 154 27.33 12.09 -10.03
C TYR A 154 27.52 10.64 -9.54
N PRO A 155 27.55 10.34 -8.23
CA PRO A 155 27.59 8.95 -7.76
C PRO A 155 26.41 8.11 -8.24
N GLU A 156 25.20 8.69 -8.34
CA GLU A 156 24.01 7.96 -8.77
C GLU A 156 23.99 7.75 -10.30
N ILE A 157 24.44 8.76 -11.07
CA ILE A 157 24.73 8.61 -12.51
C ILE A 157 25.72 7.47 -12.73
N PHE A 158 26.80 7.43 -11.96
CA PHE A 158 27.81 6.39 -12.06
C PHE A 158 27.21 5.00 -11.81
N LYS A 159 26.42 4.84 -10.74
CA LYS A 159 25.84 3.53 -10.38
C LYS A 159 24.99 2.95 -11.50
N ILE A 160 24.10 3.74 -12.12
CA ILE A 160 23.23 3.21 -13.17
C ILE A 160 24.00 2.87 -14.45
N ILE A 161 25.00 3.68 -14.82
CA ILE A 161 25.88 3.38 -15.97
C ILE A 161 26.69 2.12 -15.67
N TRP A 162 27.25 2.01 -14.46
CA TRP A 162 27.99 0.82 -14.03
C TRP A 162 27.11 -0.43 -14.06
N ALA A 163 25.87 -0.34 -13.57
CA ALA A 163 24.93 -1.46 -13.56
C ALA A 163 24.70 -2.01 -14.97
N VAL A 164 24.55 -1.14 -15.96
CA VAL A 164 24.42 -1.54 -17.38
C VAL A 164 25.74 -2.07 -17.91
N ALA A 165 26.87 -1.40 -17.63
CA ALA A 165 28.20 -1.78 -18.12
C ALA A 165 28.69 -3.15 -17.61
N VAL A 166 28.14 -3.63 -16.48
CA VAL A 166 28.43 -4.97 -15.94
C VAL A 166 27.28 -5.97 -16.16
N GLY A 167 26.26 -5.60 -16.94
CA GLY A 167 25.18 -6.50 -17.35
C GLY A 167 24.13 -6.78 -16.27
N LYS A 168 23.98 -5.92 -15.25
CA LYS A 168 22.83 -5.98 -14.32
C LYS A 168 21.54 -5.55 -15.01
N TYR A 169 21.64 -4.59 -15.93
CA TYR A 169 20.56 -4.17 -16.81
C TYR A 169 21.02 -4.30 -18.26
N SER A 170 20.22 -4.94 -19.09
CA SER A 170 20.56 -5.19 -20.50
C SER A 170 20.44 -3.93 -21.36
N VAL A 171 19.55 -3.01 -20.97
CA VAL A 171 19.26 -1.76 -21.70
C VAL A 171 19.40 -0.58 -20.74
N PHE A 172 20.06 0.49 -21.19
CA PHE A 172 20.14 1.75 -20.45
C PHE A 172 18.77 2.46 -20.45
N PRO A 173 18.31 3.03 -19.31
CA PRO A 173 16.98 3.65 -19.26
C PRO A 173 16.87 4.84 -20.23
N GLU A 174 15.74 4.95 -20.94
CA GLU A 174 15.48 6.06 -21.86
C GLU A 174 15.39 7.41 -21.13
N ARG A 175 14.95 7.37 -19.86
CA ARG A 175 14.88 8.52 -18.95
C ARG A 175 15.36 8.10 -17.56
N TYR A 176 16.11 8.98 -16.92
CA TYR A 176 16.55 8.84 -15.55
C TYR A 176 16.18 10.13 -14.79
N TRP A 177 15.26 10.01 -13.84
CA TRP A 177 14.79 11.14 -13.05
C TRP A 177 15.37 11.16 -11.64
N PHE A 178 16.01 12.26 -11.28
CA PHE A 178 16.30 12.59 -9.88
C PHE A 178 15.05 13.17 -9.24
N VAL A 179 14.31 12.34 -8.51
CA VAL A 179 13.07 12.75 -7.85
C VAL A 179 13.41 13.15 -6.42
N ALA A 180 13.43 14.46 -6.15
CA ALA A 180 13.75 15.00 -4.84
C ALA A 180 12.82 16.18 -4.49
N PRO A 181 12.47 16.39 -3.21
CA PRO A 181 11.65 17.54 -2.82
C PRO A 181 12.32 18.89 -3.13
N LYS A 182 13.66 18.90 -3.12
CA LYS A 182 14.51 20.09 -3.32
C LYS A 182 15.68 19.76 -4.24
N VAL A 183 15.79 20.50 -5.35
CA VAL A 183 16.88 20.39 -6.33
C VAL A 183 17.58 21.74 -6.43
N SER A 184 18.91 21.76 -6.32
CA SER A 184 19.67 23.01 -6.33
C SER A 184 19.66 23.67 -7.71
N PRO A 185 19.73 25.02 -7.80
CA PRO A 185 19.81 25.72 -9.09
C PRO A 185 21.00 25.27 -9.94
N ALA A 186 22.15 24.99 -9.30
CA ALA A 186 23.33 24.47 -9.99
C ALA A 186 23.05 23.12 -10.66
N LEU A 187 22.38 22.19 -9.95
CA LEU A 187 22.00 20.91 -10.54
C LEU A 187 20.98 21.08 -11.68
N LYS A 188 19.98 21.95 -11.52
CA LYS A 188 19.02 22.25 -12.60
C LYS A 188 19.71 22.81 -13.84
N GLN A 189 20.66 23.73 -13.66
CA GLN A 189 21.39 24.35 -14.76
C GLN A 189 22.26 23.35 -15.51
N ILE A 190 22.95 22.45 -14.80
CA ILE A 190 23.80 21.44 -15.45
C ILE A 190 22.97 20.35 -16.14
N LEU A 191 21.84 19.93 -15.57
CA LEU A 191 20.91 18.99 -16.22
C LEU A 191 20.33 19.55 -17.53
N ALA A 192 20.13 20.86 -17.62
CA ALA A 192 19.72 21.54 -18.85
C ALA A 192 20.83 21.63 -19.92
N ARG A 193 22.06 21.18 -19.62
CA ARG A 193 23.22 21.23 -20.52
C ARG A 193 23.89 19.85 -20.58
N PRO A 194 23.32 18.88 -21.33
CA PRO A 194 23.78 17.49 -21.33
C PRO A 194 25.27 17.28 -21.63
N ASP A 195 25.84 18.05 -22.56
CA ASP A 195 27.26 17.93 -22.91
C ASP A 195 28.16 18.42 -21.77
N GLN A 196 27.77 19.50 -21.09
CA GLN A 196 28.47 20.01 -19.91
C GLN A 196 28.34 19.02 -18.74
N LEU A 197 27.14 18.47 -18.51
CA LEU A 197 26.91 17.44 -17.49
C LEU A 197 27.82 16.23 -17.70
N LYS A 198 27.96 15.76 -18.95
CA LYS A 198 28.83 14.65 -19.30
C LYS A 198 30.30 14.96 -19.03
N ALA A 199 30.76 16.15 -19.43
CA ALA A 199 32.15 16.57 -19.19
C ALA A 199 32.47 16.65 -17.70
N GLU A 200 31.60 17.30 -16.90
CA GLU A 200 31.79 17.41 -15.45
C GLU A 200 31.68 16.06 -14.74
N PHE A 201 30.77 15.18 -15.18
CA PHE A 201 30.68 13.82 -14.67
C PHE A 201 31.97 13.03 -14.91
N LEU A 202 32.53 13.10 -16.13
CA LEU A 202 33.78 12.39 -16.46
C LEU A 202 34.97 12.94 -15.66
N ALA A 203 35.06 14.25 -15.47
CA ALA A 203 36.06 14.86 -14.58
C ALA A 203 35.89 14.37 -13.13
N TRP A 204 34.65 14.33 -12.63
CA TRP A 204 34.38 13.77 -11.30
C TRP A 204 34.80 12.30 -11.18
N VAL A 205 34.61 11.48 -12.23
CA VAL A 205 35.08 10.08 -12.24
C VAL A 205 36.61 10.01 -12.16
N GLU A 206 37.32 10.87 -12.90
CA GLU A 206 38.79 10.95 -12.87
C GLU A 206 39.29 11.34 -11.47
N ASP A 207 38.73 12.39 -10.88
CA ASP A 207 39.04 12.84 -9.51
C ASP A 207 38.79 11.77 -8.45
N ASN A 208 37.88 10.82 -8.72
CA ASN A 208 37.48 9.76 -7.79
C ASN A 208 37.98 8.37 -8.21
N ALA A 209 38.86 8.27 -9.21
CA ALA A 209 39.25 7.01 -9.84
C ALA A 209 39.79 5.97 -8.86
N LEU A 210 40.63 6.37 -7.90
CA LEU A 210 41.18 5.45 -6.88
C LEU A 210 40.08 4.82 -6.02
N LYS A 211 39.14 5.63 -5.55
CA LYS A 211 38.01 5.16 -4.73
C LYS A 211 37.08 4.26 -5.52
N LEU A 212 36.76 4.66 -6.76
CA LEU A 212 35.89 3.89 -7.64
C LEU A 212 36.53 2.55 -8.04
N THR A 213 37.84 2.53 -8.29
CA THR A 213 38.60 1.31 -8.57
C THR A 213 38.55 0.34 -7.39
N HIS A 214 38.75 0.84 -6.16
CA HIS A 214 38.65 0.02 -4.96
C HIS A 214 37.22 -0.54 -4.76
N GLN A 215 36.19 0.26 -5.03
CA GLN A 215 34.80 -0.15 -4.79
C GLN A 215 34.22 -1.07 -5.88
N TYR A 216 34.59 -0.85 -7.14
CA TYR A 216 33.95 -1.50 -8.30
C TYR A 216 34.90 -2.37 -9.13
N GLY A 217 36.21 -2.25 -8.93
CA GLY A 217 37.25 -2.92 -9.71
C GLY A 217 37.60 -2.17 -11.00
N ASP A 218 38.89 -2.18 -11.36
CA ASP A 218 39.43 -1.44 -12.52
C ASP A 218 38.74 -1.81 -13.83
N ALA A 219 38.63 -3.11 -14.13
CA ALA A 219 37.99 -3.59 -15.35
C ALA A 219 36.51 -3.14 -15.47
N ALA A 220 35.78 -3.04 -14.36
CA ALA A 220 34.40 -2.56 -14.38
C ALA A 220 34.35 -1.04 -14.55
N LEU A 221 35.25 -0.29 -13.90
CA LEU A 221 35.38 1.15 -14.05
C LEU A 221 35.65 1.53 -15.51
N GLN A 222 36.58 0.86 -16.19
CA GLN A 222 36.88 1.12 -17.61
C GLN A 222 35.66 0.87 -18.52
N ARG A 223 34.88 -0.20 -18.26
CA ARG A 223 33.62 -0.45 -18.99
C ARG A 223 32.60 0.66 -18.73
N THR A 224 32.46 1.12 -17.49
CA THR A 224 31.57 2.23 -17.13
C THR A 224 31.96 3.53 -17.84
N ILE A 225 33.25 3.87 -17.87
CA ILE A 225 33.76 5.07 -18.56
C ILE A 225 33.49 4.98 -20.06
N THR A 226 33.78 3.83 -20.68
CA THR A 226 33.53 3.59 -22.11
C THR A 226 32.04 3.76 -22.43
N LEU A 227 31.16 3.17 -21.62
CA LEU A 227 29.72 3.33 -21.79
C LEU A 227 29.30 4.79 -21.62
N ALA A 228 29.75 5.48 -20.57
CA ALA A 228 29.44 6.89 -20.34
C ALA A 228 29.87 7.78 -21.52
N GLN A 229 31.03 7.53 -22.12
CA GLN A 229 31.50 8.24 -23.31
C GLN A 229 30.61 8.02 -24.54
N SER A 230 29.95 6.87 -24.67
CA SER A 230 29.02 6.59 -25.78
C SER A 230 27.60 7.12 -25.54
N LEU A 231 27.21 7.35 -24.29
CA LEU A 231 25.86 7.78 -23.93
C LEU A 231 25.60 9.27 -24.19
N HIS A 232 24.36 9.58 -24.53
CA HIS A 232 23.81 10.94 -24.53
C HIS A 232 23.20 11.26 -23.16
N PHE A 233 23.72 12.27 -22.47
CA PHE A 233 23.32 12.60 -21.10
C PHE A 233 21.98 13.36 -21.00
N SER A 234 21.28 13.56 -22.12
CA SER A 234 19.94 14.18 -22.16
C SER A 234 18.83 13.30 -21.56
N CYS A 235 19.15 12.06 -21.19
CA CYS A 235 18.26 11.16 -20.46
C CYS A 235 18.11 11.55 -18.98
N PHE A 236 19.08 12.26 -18.40
CA PHE A 236 19.06 12.67 -17.00
C PHE A 236 18.27 13.97 -16.83
N ASP A 237 17.33 13.98 -15.88
CA ASP A 237 16.51 15.16 -15.59
C ASP A 237 16.04 15.13 -14.13
N ALA A 238 15.48 16.23 -13.64
CA ALA A 238 14.93 16.34 -12.29
C ALA A 238 13.56 17.04 -12.35
N PRO A 239 12.45 16.31 -12.22
CA PRO A 239 11.12 16.89 -12.31
C PRO A 239 10.88 17.87 -11.15
N GLU A 240 10.19 18.98 -11.44
CA GLU A 240 9.74 19.90 -10.40
C GLU A 240 8.73 19.22 -9.47
N THR A 241 8.92 19.38 -8.16
CA THR A 241 8.09 18.76 -7.12
C THR A 241 6.61 19.09 -7.28
N GLU A 242 6.29 20.29 -7.75
CA GLU A 242 4.93 20.76 -8.03
C GLU A 242 4.25 19.93 -9.11
N LYS A 243 4.98 19.64 -10.19
CA LYS A 243 4.49 18.81 -11.30
C LYS A 243 4.29 17.37 -10.84
N VAL A 244 5.20 16.86 -10.01
CA VAL A 244 5.07 15.54 -9.38
C VAL A 244 3.80 15.48 -8.53
N LEU A 245 3.56 16.50 -7.69
CA LEU A 245 2.38 16.60 -6.83
C LEU A 245 1.08 16.74 -7.63
N GLU A 246 1.08 17.55 -8.69
CA GLU A 246 -0.07 17.73 -9.60
C GLU A 246 -0.45 16.42 -10.29
N GLN A 247 0.54 15.68 -10.79
CA GLN A 247 0.31 14.38 -11.41
C GLN A 247 -0.13 13.34 -10.38
N HIS A 248 0.51 13.30 -9.21
CA HIS A 248 0.12 12.43 -8.11
C HIS A 248 -1.32 12.70 -7.65
N ALA A 249 -1.82 13.94 -7.74
CA ALA A 249 -3.20 14.31 -7.39
C ALA A 249 -4.28 13.58 -8.19
N LYS A 250 -3.92 13.03 -9.36
CA LYS A 250 -4.82 12.21 -10.17
C LYS A 250 -4.81 10.72 -9.77
N SER A 251 -3.96 10.34 -8.82
CA SER A 251 -3.83 8.96 -8.36
C SER A 251 -4.86 8.62 -7.27
N ARG A 252 -5.22 7.34 -7.20
CA ARG A 252 -6.02 6.77 -6.11
C ARG A 252 -5.38 6.85 -4.72
N TYR A 253 -4.10 7.22 -4.64
CA TYR A 253 -3.35 7.30 -3.40
C TYR A 253 -3.40 8.70 -2.77
N HIS A 254 -3.68 9.74 -3.57
CA HIS A 254 -3.53 11.13 -3.14
C HIS A 254 -4.42 11.51 -1.96
N ALA A 255 -5.71 11.18 -2.05
CA ALA A 255 -6.67 11.51 -1.00
C ALA A 255 -6.26 10.88 0.33
N ALA A 256 -5.91 9.60 0.34
CA ALA A 256 -5.46 8.86 1.52
C ALA A 256 -4.17 9.46 2.09
N ARG A 257 -3.16 9.68 1.23
CA ARG A 257 -1.84 10.17 1.64
C ARG A 257 -1.87 11.56 2.26
N PHE A 258 -2.63 12.48 1.68
CA PHE A 258 -2.69 13.88 2.11
C PHE A 258 -3.91 14.22 2.96
N ARG A 259 -4.67 13.21 3.40
CA ARG A 259 -5.93 13.37 4.16
C ARG A 259 -6.87 14.37 3.50
N ARG A 260 -6.98 14.29 2.17
CA ARG A 260 -7.90 15.11 1.38
C ARG A 260 -9.20 14.35 1.18
N PRO A 261 -10.34 15.06 1.02
CA PRO A 261 -11.61 14.43 0.74
C PRO A 261 -11.53 13.65 -0.58
N LEU A 262 -12.28 12.54 -0.65
CA LEU A 262 -12.43 11.80 -1.89
C LEU A 262 -13.26 12.61 -2.90
N PRO A 263 -13.02 12.41 -4.21
CA PRO A 263 -13.87 12.99 -5.23
C PRO A 263 -15.31 12.50 -5.07
N ASP A 264 -16.26 13.26 -5.63
CA ASP A 264 -17.65 12.83 -5.66
C ASP A 264 -17.83 11.62 -6.55
N ARG A 265 -18.78 10.78 -6.16
CA ARG A 265 -19.15 9.61 -6.96
C ARG A 265 -19.82 10.10 -8.24
N PRO A 266 -19.57 9.41 -9.37
CA PRO A 266 -20.37 9.66 -10.56
C PRO A 266 -21.85 9.36 -10.26
N PRO A 267 -22.79 10.05 -10.94
CA PRO A 267 -24.20 9.72 -10.84
C PRO A 267 -24.43 8.25 -11.10
N ALA A 268 -25.38 7.69 -10.37
CA ALA A 268 -25.57 6.26 -10.39
C ALA A 268 -26.23 5.81 -11.71
N GLU A 269 -25.58 4.86 -12.38
CA GLU A 269 -26.03 4.34 -13.68
C GLU A 269 -27.33 3.54 -13.53
N GLU A 270 -28.10 3.50 -14.61
CA GLU A 270 -29.29 2.67 -14.70
C GLU A 270 -28.91 1.19 -14.65
N THR A 271 -29.69 0.40 -13.93
CA THR A 271 -29.47 -1.05 -13.86
C THR A 271 -29.72 -1.66 -15.25
N PRO A 272 -28.80 -2.49 -15.77
CA PRO A 272 -28.98 -3.16 -17.04
C PRO A 272 -30.33 -3.92 -17.13
N PRO A 273 -31.04 -3.80 -18.27
CA PRO A 273 -32.35 -4.44 -18.44
C PRO A 273 -32.24 -5.96 -18.49
N HIS A 274 -31.08 -6.48 -18.91
CA HIS A 274 -30.77 -7.90 -18.94
C HIS A 274 -29.95 -8.29 -17.71
N ILE A 275 -30.06 -9.57 -17.33
CA ILE A 275 -29.27 -10.14 -16.24
C ILE A 275 -27.92 -10.53 -16.80
N GLU A 276 -26.88 -9.99 -16.19
CA GLU A 276 -25.49 -10.26 -16.58
C GLU A 276 -24.94 -11.51 -15.87
N GLU A 277 -23.89 -12.11 -16.43
CA GLU A 277 -23.29 -13.33 -15.88
C GLU A 277 -22.82 -13.14 -14.43
N HIS A 278 -22.21 -11.99 -14.13
CA HIS A 278 -21.63 -11.69 -12.82
C HIS A 278 -22.66 -11.51 -11.68
N GLU A 279 -23.94 -11.31 -11.97
CA GLU A 279 -25.01 -11.25 -10.95
C GLU A 279 -25.80 -12.56 -10.82
N THR A 280 -25.57 -13.54 -11.71
CA THR A 280 -26.35 -14.77 -11.81
C THR A 280 -26.40 -15.60 -10.50
N PRO A 281 -25.31 -15.80 -9.74
CA PRO A 281 -25.35 -16.59 -8.51
C PRO A 281 -26.28 -15.97 -7.43
N TYR A 282 -26.23 -14.65 -7.28
CA TYR A 282 -27.07 -13.87 -6.39
C TYR A 282 -28.53 -13.91 -6.86
N ILE A 283 -28.78 -13.76 -8.17
CA ILE A 283 -30.13 -13.90 -8.73
C ILE A 283 -30.72 -15.27 -8.43
N GLN A 284 -29.93 -16.35 -8.55
CA GLN A 284 -30.41 -17.69 -8.20
C GLN A 284 -30.78 -17.80 -6.71
N LYS A 285 -30.01 -17.19 -5.81
CA LYS A 285 -30.35 -17.12 -4.38
C LYS A 285 -31.64 -16.34 -4.13
N MET A 286 -31.91 -15.30 -4.91
CA MET A 286 -33.18 -14.57 -4.85
C MET A 286 -34.35 -15.43 -5.35
N LEU A 287 -34.18 -16.17 -6.45
CA LEU A 287 -35.18 -17.11 -6.94
C LEU A 287 -35.52 -18.19 -5.92
N ASP A 288 -34.51 -18.72 -5.20
CA ASP A 288 -34.71 -19.68 -4.12
C ASP A 288 -35.58 -19.07 -2.99
N VAL A 289 -35.35 -17.80 -2.62
CA VAL A 289 -36.15 -17.07 -1.63
C VAL A 289 -37.61 -16.92 -2.07
N TYR A 290 -37.85 -16.55 -3.33
CA TYR A 290 -39.21 -16.42 -3.85
C TYR A 290 -39.93 -17.77 -3.94
N GLY A 291 -39.21 -18.82 -4.35
CA GLY A 291 -39.72 -20.18 -4.42
C GLY A 291 -40.11 -20.74 -3.05
N GLU A 292 -39.34 -20.43 -2.00
CA GLU A 292 -39.69 -20.81 -0.63
C GLU A 292 -40.93 -20.04 -0.12
N ARG A 293 -41.01 -18.73 -0.40
CA ARG A 293 -42.09 -17.88 0.12
C ARG A 293 -43.43 -18.05 -0.58
N HIS A 294 -43.41 -18.18 -1.91
CA HIS A 294 -44.61 -18.21 -2.76
C HIS A 294 -44.83 -19.59 -3.44
N GLY A 295 -44.02 -20.59 -3.09
CA GLY A 295 -44.02 -21.91 -3.70
C GLY A 295 -43.37 -21.95 -5.08
N ALA A 296 -43.36 -23.14 -5.69
CA ALA A 296 -42.73 -23.40 -7.01
C ALA A 296 -43.26 -22.51 -8.15
N SER A 297 -44.40 -21.84 -7.94
CA SER A 297 -45.00 -20.89 -8.87
C SER A 297 -44.18 -19.62 -9.10
N VAL A 298 -43.18 -19.32 -8.25
CA VAL A 298 -42.30 -18.15 -8.35
C VAL A 298 -40.83 -18.57 -8.18
N SER A 299 -40.38 -19.57 -8.94
CA SER A 299 -39.02 -20.13 -8.88
C SER A 299 -38.14 -19.77 -10.08
N THR A 300 -38.71 -19.13 -11.10
CA THR A 300 -38.02 -18.71 -12.33
C THR A 300 -38.20 -17.22 -12.59
N LEU A 301 -37.29 -16.61 -13.36
CA LEU A 301 -37.37 -15.19 -13.72
C LEU A 301 -38.68 -14.81 -14.42
N GLU A 302 -39.17 -15.66 -15.33
CA GLU A 302 -40.44 -15.42 -16.04
C GLU A 302 -41.65 -15.45 -15.11
N GLN A 303 -41.59 -16.26 -14.06
CA GLN A 303 -42.63 -16.30 -13.02
C GLN A 303 -42.52 -15.09 -12.09
N VAL A 304 -41.31 -14.71 -11.67
CA VAL A 304 -41.07 -13.50 -10.85
C VAL A 304 -41.60 -12.25 -11.57
N LYS A 305 -41.37 -12.11 -12.88
CA LYS A 305 -41.88 -10.99 -13.68
C LYS A 305 -43.42 -10.86 -13.65
N LYS A 306 -44.14 -11.97 -13.46
CA LYS A 306 -45.61 -12.01 -13.39
C LYS A 306 -46.15 -11.77 -11.98
N HIS A 307 -45.32 -11.95 -10.94
CA HIS A 307 -45.72 -11.75 -9.55
C HIS A 307 -45.34 -10.34 -9.06
N PRO A 308 -46.31 -9.45 -8.76
CA PRO A 308 -46.01 -8.04 -8.48
C PRO A 308 -45.01 -7.79 -7.34
N GLU A 309 -45.18 -8.47 -6.20
CA GLU A 309 -44.30 -8.29 -5.02
C GLU A 309 -42.87 -8.77 -5.27
N ALA A 310 -42.71 -9.99 -5.82
CA ALA A 310 -41.42 -10.56 -6.17
C ALA A 310 -40.69 -9.73 -7.24
N LYS A 311 -41.41 -9.27 -8.28
CA LYS A 311 -40.85 -8.39 -9.32
C LYS A 311 -40.31 -7.09 -8.71
N ALA A 312 -41.12 -6.39 -7.93
CA ALA A 312 -40.74 -5.11 -7.33
C ALA A 312 -39.56 -5.29 -6.37
N ASN A 313 -39.57 -6.35 -5.56
CA ASN A 313 -38.44 -6.63 -4.70
C ASN A 313 -37.18 -6.97 -5.50
N LEU A 314 -37.24 -7.85 -6.50
CA LEU A 314 -36.07 -8.22 -7.29
C LEU A 314 -35.46 -7.00 -7.96
N GLN A 315 -36.29 -6.11 -8.51
CA GLN A 315 -35.83 -4.84 -9.07
C GLN A 315 -35.05 -4.02 -8.03
N ASN A 316 -35.63 -3.76 -6.86
CA ASN A 316 -34.96 -3.00 -5.80
C ASN A 316 -33.67 -3.66 -5.28
N GLN A 317 -33.58 -4.99 -5.33
CA GLN A 317 -32.39 -5.73 -4.89
C GLN A 317 -31.30 -5.70 -5.98
N ARG A 318 -31.68 -5.79 -7.26
CA ARG A 318 -30.76 -5.59 -8.40
C ARG A 318 -30.21 -4.18 -8.43
N GLU A 319 -31.05 -3.16 -8.24
CA GLU A 319 -30.62 -1.76 -8.16
C GLU A 319 -29.53 -1.60 -7.08
N ALA A 320 -29.77 -2.12 -5.88
CA ALA A 320 -28.76 -2.10 -4.80
C ALA A 320 -27.47 -2.85 -5.16
N PHE A 321 -27.55 -4.02 -5.81
CA PHE A 321 -26.37 -4.75 -6.30
C PHE A 321 -25.52 -3.87 -7.23
N TYR A 322 -26.15 -3.21 -8.20
CA TYR A 322 -25.43 -2.32 -9.13
C TYR A 322 -24.90 -1.04 -8.46
N ARG A 323 -25.56 -0.53 -7.40
CA ARG A 323 -24.99 0.54 -6.56
C ARG A 323 -23.67 0.10 -5.93
N ALA A 324 -23.61 -1.11 -5.37
CA ALA A 324 -22.38 -1.66 -4.81
C ALA A 324 -21.30 -1.93 -5.88
N GLU A 325 -21.66 -2.37 -7.09
CA GLU A 325 -20.71 -2.51 -8.21
C GLU A 325 -20.13 -1.17 -8.65
N GLN A 326 -20.97 -0.12 -8.67
CA GLN A 326 -20.52 1.24 -8.93
C GLN A 326 -19.56 1.72 -7.82
N LEU A 327 -19.89 1.49 -6.55
CA LEU A 327 -19.02 1.82 -5.42
C LEU A 327 -17.68 1.06 -5.51
N ARG A 328 -17.71 -0.22 -5.87
CA ARG A 328 -16.50 -1.05 -6.08
C ARG A 328 -15.59 -0.44 -7.15
N THR A 329 -16.18 -0.01 -8.26
CA THR A 329 -15.48 0.64 -9.38
C THR A 329 -14.91 1.98 -8.97
N PHE A 330 -15.70 2.82 -8.28
CA PHE A 330 -15.22 4.07 -7.69
C PHE A 330 -14.03 3.84 -6.75
N CYS A 331 -14.11 2.84 -5.88
CA CYS A 331 -13.03 2.54 -4.93
C CYS A 331 -11.75 2.09 -5.65
N ARG A 332 -11.85 1.30 -6.72
CA ARG A 332 -10.69 0.86 -7.52
C ARG A 332 -9.85 2.04 -8.02
N ASP A 333 -10.52 3.11 -8.43
CA ASP A 333 -9.90 4.28 -9.05
C ASP A 333 -9.60 5.43 -8.06
N SER A 334 -10.28 5.48 -6.91
CA SER A 334 -10.20 6.63 -5.98
C SER A 334 -9.48 6.34 -4.66
N VAL A 335 -9.32 5.07 -4.25
CA VAL A 335 -8.65 4.70 -3.00
C VAL A 335 -7.59 3.62 -3.18
N PRO A 336 -6.66 3.45 -2.21
CA PRO A 336 -5.65 2.38 -2.27
C PRO A 336 -6.26 0.97 -2.38
N PRO A 337 -5.55 0.02 -3.01
CA PRO A 337 -5.97 -1.38 -3.05
C PRO A 337 -6.30 -1.94 -1.66
N GLY A 338 -7.30 -2.83 -1.61
CA GLY A 338 -7.74 -3.45 -0.37
C GLY A 338 -8.78 -2.66 0.42
N THR A 339 -8.95 -1.35 0.18
CA THR A 339 -9.92 -0.52 0.91
C THR A 339 -11.36 -1.03 0.75
N TYR A 340 -11.78 -1.39 -0.48
CA TYR A 340 -13.12 -1.96 -0.71
C TYR A 340 -13.28 -3.35 -0.08
N ALA A 341 -12.24 -4.18 -0.15
CA ALA A 341 -12.27 -5.51 0.46
C ALA A 341 -12.39 -5.43 1.99
N TRP A 342 -11.74 -4.44 2.62
CA TRP A 342 -11.92 -4.15 4.03
C TRP A 342 -13.36 -3.73 4.35
N LEU A 343 -13.97 -2.88 3.52
CA LEU A 343 -15.38 -2.51 3.66
C LEU A 343 -16.30 -3.74 3.56
N GLN A 344 -16.11 -4.59 2.54
CA GLN A 344 -16.87 -5.83 2.40
C GLN A 344 -16.69 -6.75 3.61
N LYS A 345 -15.48 -6.86 4.16
CA LYS A 345 -15.20 -7.62 5.38
C LYS A 345 -15.92 -7.03 6.60
N ALA A 346 -15.93 -5.71 6.76
CA ALA A 346 -16.63 -5.05 7.86
C ALA A 346 -18.15 -5.31 7.79
N VAL A 347 -18.75 -5.19 6.59
CA VAL A 347 -20.16 -5.54 6.37
C VAL A 347 -20.42 -7.01 6.65
N TYR A 348 -19.59 -7.91 6.12
CA TYR A 348 -19.70 -9.35 6.36
C TYR A 348 -19.68 -9.68 7.85
N SER A 349 -18.68 -9.22 8.58
CA SER A 349 -18.55 -9.45 10.03
C SER A 349 -19.76 -8.92 10.80
N GLY A 350 -20.33 -7.78 10.41
CA GLY A 350 -21.50 -7.22 11.09
C GLY A 350 -22.84 -7.88 10.76
N VAL A 351 -22.94 -8.68 9.69
CA VAL A 351 -24.19 -9.36 9.32
C VAL A 351 -24.13 -10.88 9.42
N LYS A 352 -22.94 -11.46 9.61
CA LYS A 352 -22.78 -12.92 9.58
C LYS A 352 -23.58 -13.61 10.67
N GLU A 353 -23.54 -13.10 11.89
CA GLU A 353 -24.32 -13.63 13.02
C GLU A 353 -25.82 -13.55 12.73
N VAL A 354 -26.30 -12.42 12.17
CA VAL A 354 -27.71 -12.24 11.78
C VAL A 354 -28.14 -13.19 10.66
N GLU A 355 -27.24 -13.55 9.74
CA GLU A 355 -27.50 -14.56 8.72
C GLU A 355 -27.59 -15.97 9.33
N GLU A 356 -26.77 -16.23 10.35
CA GLU A 356 -26.69 -17.50 11.06
C GLU A 356 -27.88 -17.75 11.99
N ASP A 357 -28.51 -16.70 12.49
CA ASP A 357 -29.72 -16.77 13.30
C ASP A 357 -30.86 -17.59 12.65
N ASP A 358 -31.76 -18.06 13.51
CA ASP A 358 -32.94 -18.79 13.10
C ASP A 358 -34.01 -17.83 12.56
N HIS A 359 -34.33 -17.99 11.28
CA HIS A 359 -35.35 -17.23 10.58
C HIS A 359 -36.40 -18.17 10.02
N MET A 360 -37.68 -17.80 10.14
CA MET A 360 -38.80 -18.62 9.64
C MET A 360 -38.75 -18.89 8.14
N THR A 361 -38.17 -17.97 7.36
CA THR A 361 -38.02 -18.07 5.91
C THR A 361 -36.74 -17.38 5.49
N GLY A 362 -36.19 -17.75 4.34
CA GLY A 362 -35.09 -17.05 3.70
C GLY A 362 -35.43 -15.61 3.30
N TRP A 363 -36.73 -15.30 3.09
CA TRP A 363 -37.18 -13.91 2.95
C TRP A 363 -36.98 -13.10 4.22
N ALA A 364 -37.32 -13.68 5.38
CA ALA A 364 -37.10 -13.04 6.68
C ALA A 364 -35.59 -12.86 6.94
N ARG A 365 -34.77 -13.89 6.68
CA ARG A 365 -33.30 -13.83 6.78
C ARG A 365 -32.73 -12.71 5.90
N LEU A 366 -33.09 -12.69 4.62
CA LEU A 366 -32.66 -11.67 3.66
C LEU A 366 -32.99 -10.26 4.18
N LYS A 367 -34.24 -10.02 4.61
CA LYS A 367 -34.65 -8.71 5.12
C LYS A 367 -33.90 -8.32 6.39
N ALA A 368 -33.70 -9.25 7.32
CA ALA A 368 -32.96 -9.01 8.55
C ALA A 368 -31.52 -8.62 8.26
N VAL A 369 -30.81 -9.42 7.44
CA VAL A 369 -29.42 -9.18 7.06
C VAL A 369 -29.24 -7.84 6.34
N VAL A 370 -30.07 -7.57 5.31
CA VAL A 370 -29.99 -6.31 4.55
C VAL A 370 -30.29 -5.11 5.44
N ASN A 371 -31.29 -5.20 6.34
CA ASN A 371 -31.62 -4.11 7.26
C ASN A 371 -30.46 -3.84 8.23
N THR A 372 -29.84 -4.88 8.79
CA THR A 372 -28.64 -4.73 9.63
C THR A 372 -27.49 -4.09 8.85
N ALA A 373 -27.26 -4.49 7.61
CA ALA A 373 -26.25 -3.87 6.74
C ALA A 373 -26.49 -2.38 6.48
N GLN A 374 -27.76 -1.97 6.31
CA GLN A 374 -28.11 -0.57 6.09
C GLN A 374 -27.85 0.27 7.35
N LEU A 375 -28.19 -0.25 8.53
CA LEU A 375 -28.19 0.48 9.79
C LEU A 375 -26.84 0.44 10.55
N MET A 376 -25.92 -0.45 10.18
CA MET A 376 -24.65 -0.57 10.89
C MET A 376 -23.78 0.67 10.79
N HIS A 377 -23.03 0.94 11.87
CA HIS A 377 -22.02 1.98 11.89
C HIS A 377 -20.72 1.40 11.35
N LEU A 378 -20.39 1.73 10.12
CA LEU A 378 -19.06 1.50 9.58
C LEU A 378 -18.14 2.50 10.28
N GLY A 379 -17.21 2.04 11.11
CA GLY A 379 -16.31 2.95 11.85
C GLY A 379 -15.59 3.95 10.94
N SER A 380 -14.97 4.98 11.54
CA SER A 380 -14.35 6.10 10.81
C SER A 380 -13.34 5.64 9.76
N ASN A 381 -13.73 5.73 8.48
CA ASN A 381 -12.88 5.38 7.35
C ASN A 381 -13.09 6.39 6.21
N GLN A 382 -12.12 6.50 5.30
CA GLN A 382 -12.16 7.50 4.24
C GLN A 382 -13.33 7.32 3.24
N LEU A 383 -13.92 6.12 3.16
CA LEU A 383 -15.06 5.84 2.31
C LEU A 383 -16.40 6.22 2.94
N ILE A 384 -16.48 6.47 4.25
CA ILE A 384 -17.76 6.54 4.97
C ILE A 384 -18.71 7.60 4.37
N ASP A 385 -18.17 8.74 3.97
CA ASP A 385 -18.92 9.85 3.36
C ASP A 385 -19.36 9.56 1.91
N LYS A 386 -18.87 8.46 1.33
CA LYS A 386 -19.16 8.02 -0.05
C LYS A 386 -19.98 6.73 -0.10
N VAL A 387 -20.23 6.06 1.03
CA VAL A 387 -21.05 4.83 1.11
C VAL A 387 -22.48 5.18 1.53
N GLU A 388 -23.42 4.90 0.64
CA GLU A 388 -24.85 5.04 0.87
C GLU A 388 -25.45 3.75 1.45
N PRO A 389 -26.63 3.81 2.10
CA PRO A 389 -27.28 2.63 2.65
C PRO A 389 -27.51 1.51 1.61
N ASP A 390 -27.88 1.86 0.38
CA ASP A 390 -28.14 0.87 -0.68
C ASP A 390 -26.87 0.18 -1.19
N ASP A 391 -25.69 0.81 -1.09
CA ASP A 391 -24.44 0.12 -1.39
C ASP A 391 -24.20 -1.02 -0.39
N ARG A 392 -24.54 -0.82 0.89
CA ARG A 392 -24.35 -1.85 1.94
C ARG A 392 -25.25 -3.05 1.70
N LYS A 393 -26.48 -2.80 1.27
CA LYS A 393 -27.40 -3.82 0.78
C LYS A 393 -26.82 -4.57 -0.42
N GLY A 394 -26.29 -3.85 -1.42
CA GLY A 394 -25.63 -4.45 -2.57
C GLY A 394 -24.38 -5.26 -2.22
N ILE A 395 -23.61 -4.83 -1.20
CA ILE A 395 -22.46 -5.59 -0.69
C ILE A 395 -22.90 -6.94 -0.13
N CYS A 396 -24.04 -7.04 0.57
CA CYS A 396 -24.59 -8.34 0.97
C CYS A 396 -24.85 -9.26 -0.22
N HIS A 397 -25.29 -8.71 -1.34
CA HIS A 397 -25.51 -9.47 -2.58
C HIS A 397 -24.22 -9.88 -3.26
N GLN A 398 -23.18 -9.03 -3.26
CA GLN A 398 -21.83 -9.42 -3.69
C GLN A 398 -21.27 -10.55 -2.82
N LEU A 399 -21.45 -10.47 -1.50
CA LEU A 399 -21.03 -11.52 -0.56
C LEU A 399 -21.84 -12.81 -0.79
N ALA A 400 -23.12 -12.70 -1.16
CA ALA A 400 -23.92 -13.84 -1.57
C ALA A 400 -23.42 -14.44 -2.89
N ASN A 401 -23.03 -13.62 -3.86
CA ASN A 401 -22.37 -14.04 -5.10
C ASN A 401 -21.09 -14.83 -4.84
N ASP A 402 -20.28 -14.35 -3.89
CA ASP A 402 -19.05 -15.01 -3.43
C ASP A 402 -19.30 -16.30 -2.62
N GLY A 403 -20.56 -16.68 -2.38
CA GLY A 403 -20.93 -17.84 -1.57
C GLY A 403 -20.80 -17.63 -0.06
N LYS A 404 -20.44 -16.43 0.41
CA LYS A 404 -20.21 -16.11 1.83
C LYS A 404 -21.49 -15.92 2.63
N LEU A 405 -22.56 -15.44 1.99
CA LEU A 405 -23.90 -15.31 2.59
C LEU A 405 -24.92 -16.15 1.83
N THR A 406 -25.92 -16.71 2.52
CA THR A 406 -27.04 -17.41 1.89
C THR A 406 -28.36 -16.99 2.50
N TRP A 407 -29.43 -17.08 1.71
CA TRP A 407 -30.77 -16.71 2.16
C TRP A 407 -31.62 -17.93 2.48
N VAL A 408 -31.51 -18.99 1.68
CA VAL A 408 -32.23 -20.26 1.89
C VAL A 408 -31.21 -21.36 2.19
N ARG A 409 -31.45 -22.14 3.25
CA ARG A 409 -30.62 -23.30 3.60
C ARG A 409 -31.24 -24.54 2.95
N LYS A 410 -30.60 -25.07 1.91
CA LYS A 410 -31.03 -26.34 1.29
C LYS A 410 -30.64 -27.50 2.21
N GLY A 411 -31.57 -27.90 3.09
CA GLY A 411 -31.50 -29.12 3.87
C GLY A 411 -30.79 -29.04 5.23
N VAL A 412 -31.51 -28.58 6.26
CA VAL A 412 -31.57 -29.31 7.54
C VAL A 412 -33.04 -29.32 7.93
N PRO A 413 -33.74 -30.47 7.91
CA PRO A 413 -35.07 -30.53 8.49
C PRO A 413 -34.91 -30.28 9.99
N TRP A 414 -35.37 -29.13 10.46
CA TRP A 414 -35.69 -28.97 11.87
C TRP A 414 -36.85 -29.91 12.16
N ASN A 415 -36.53 -31.12 12.64
CA ASN A 415 -37.54 -31.97 13.26
C ASN A 415 -38.07 -31.22 14.49
N ARG A 416 -39.39 -31.08 14.51
CA ARG A 416 -40.19 -30.40 15.52
C ARG A 416 -39.96 -30.90 16.93
#